data_AF-A0A0M4CZU2-F1
#
_entry.id   AF-A0A0M4CZU2-F1
#
_cell.length_a   1.000
_cell.length_b   1.000
_cell.length_c   1.000
_cell.angle_alpha   90.00
_cell.angle_beta   90.00
_cell.angle_gamma   90.00
#
_symmetry.space_group_name_H-M   'P 1'
#
loop_
_entity.id
_entity.type
_entity.pdbx_description
1 polymer ?
#
loop_
_entity_poly.entity_id
_entity_poly.type
_entity_poly.pdbx_seq_one_letter_code
_entity_poly.pdbx_strand_id
1 'polypeptide(L)'
;MDILNHETIVAPATAMGEGGVGIIRLSGTDAEGTLLRFFRPTRPVSRLTSHRLYHGRIYTSDEVFLDEVMAVVMRQPHSYTREDVVEIHCHGGTLVLRRILDLLIDSGLRLARPGEFTLRAFLNGRIDLAEAEGVIDLIRARSESACSVALQQMEGGLSRAIYRFRDGTMNLLAEIEAQVDFPDEDLDFQDQERILQAGRALMSEMDALLATFDSGRVLREGLSILILGRPNVGKSSLLNALLGESRAIVTTVPGTTRDTLEENFVLGGIPLRIVDTAGVRITEDPVEAEGVRRARARIPTADLILLVVDGSLALVEEDHEVLSACLGRNLLLVVNKGDLAQTPLSGGFADLPQVRLSAHTGEGLDVLRDTIVSRFLGNSSGEGRESILLSDRRHREALVRSREALGNFSIAVERQAPVELLSVDLRGALQSLGEITGETTPEAILDVIFSRFCIGK
;
A
#
# COMPACT_ATOMS: atom_id res chain seq x y z
N MET A 1 -22.69 -11.49 -3.99
CA MET A 1 -23.60 -10.36 -3.63
C MET A 1 -24.35 -9.92 -4.90
N ASP A 2 -25.51 -9.25 -4.84
CA ASP A 2 -26.07 -8.59 -6.05
C ASP A 2 -25.23 -7.33 -6.35
N ILE A 3 -24.04 -7.55 -6.92
CA ILE A 3 -22.98 -6.56 -7.16
C ILE A 3 -23.36 -5.54 -8.25
N LEU A 4 -24.42 -5.82 -9.01
CA LEU A 4 -24.92 -5.00 -10.12
C LEU A 4 -26.30 -4.39 -9.83
N ASN A 5 -26.65 -4.18 -8.57
CA ASN A 5 -27.80 -3.33 -8.32
C ASN A 5 -27.43 -1.89 -8.70
N HIS A 6 -27.99 -1.36 -9.79
CA HIS A 6 -27.78 0.01 -10.28
C HIS A 6 -28.34 1.10 -9.34
N GLU A 7 -28.51 0.77 -8.06
CA GLU A 7 -28.97 1.67 -7.03
C GLU A 7 -27.99 2.83 -6.86
N THR A 8 -28.54 4.02 -6.66
CA THR A 8 -27.76 5.24 -6.44
C THR A 8 -27.23 5.25 -5.00
N ILE A 9 -25.91 5.31 -4.86
CA ILE A 9 -25.23 5.45 -3.58
C ILE A 9 -24.82 6.89 -3.31
N VAL A 10 -24.71 7.23 -2.03
CA VAL A 10 -24.25 8.54 -1.56
C VAL A 10 -23.22 8.39 -0.43
N ALA A 11 -22.22 9.27 -0.38
CA ALA A 11 -21.31 9.39 0.75
C ALA A 11 -20.58 10.74 0.78
N PRO A 12 -20.06 11.17 1.95
CA PRO A 12 -19.04 12.22 2.03
C PRO A 12 -17.76 11.76 1.30
N ALA A 13 -17.21 12.58 0.41
CA ALA A 13 -15.95 12.30 -0.30
C ALA A 13 -14.74 13.05 0.30
N THR A 14 -14.96 13.96 1.25
CA THR A 14 -13.94 14.69 2.01
C THR A 14 -13.75 14.11 3.40
N ALA A 15 -12.57 14.32 3.99
CA ALA A 15 -12.29 13.92 5.37
C ALA A 15 -13.29 14.58 6.35
N MET A 16 -13.64 13.85 7.41
CA MET A 16 -14.49 14.36 8.48
C MET A 16 -13.71 15.39 9.32
N GLY A 17 -14.32 16.53 9.60
CA GLY A 17 -13.71 17.59 10.39
C GLY A 17 -14.17 18.97 9.95
N GLU A 18 -13.57 20.01 10.50
CA GLU A 18 -13.78 21.40 10.04
C GLU A 18 -12.91 21.68 8.82
N GLY A 19 -13.53 22.12 7.73
CA GLY A 19 -12.86 22.52 6.51
C GLY A 19 -13.61 23.62 5.77
N GLY A 20 -12.95 24.26 4.80
CA GLY A 20 -13.59 25.27 3.96
C GLY A 20 -14.68 24.68 3.05
N VAL A 21 -14.49 23.43 2.59
CA VAL A 21 -15.39 22.74 1.65
C VAL A 21 -15.60 21.30 2.11
N GLY A 22 -16.85 20.85 2.04
CA GLY A 22 -17.24 19.45 2.17
C GLY A 22 -17.83 18.96 0.84
N ILE A 23 -17.49 17.74 0.43
CA ILE A 23 -18.02 17.16 -0.82
C ILE A 23 -18.89 15.97 -0.47
N ILE A 24 -20.12 15.94 -0.99
CA ILE A 24 -21.00 14.78 -0.98
C ILE A 24 -21.09 14.26 -2.41
N ARG A 25 -20.75 12.99 -2.60
CA ARG A 25 -20.73 12.32 -3.90
C ARG A 25 -21.89 11.34 -4.01
N LEU A 26 -22.56 11.34 -5.15
CA LEU A 26 -23.56 10.36 -5.56
C LEU A 26 -23.06 9.59 -6.78
N SER A 27 -23.39 8.31 -6.89
CA SER A 27 -23.13 7.49 -8.10
C SER A 27 -24.29 6.53 -8.35
N GLY A 28 -24.80 6.51 -9.58
CA GLY A 28 -25.88 5.62 -10.01
C GLY A 28 -26.93 6.32 -10.87
N THR A 29 -27.93 5.58 -11.33
CA THR A 29 -28.86 6.04 -12.38
C THR A 29 -29.76 7.21 -11.97
N ASP A 30 -30.00 7.42 -10.67
CA ASP A 30 -30.81 8.55 -10.15
C ASP A 30 -29.94 9.68 -9.55
N ALA A 31 -28.62 9.69 -9.80
CA ALA A 31 -27.73 10.72 -9.25
C ALA A 31 -28.11 12.14 -9.72
N GLU A 32 -28.28 12.34 -11.03
CA GLU A 32 -28.69 13.64 -11.60
C GLU A 32 -30.15 13.97 -11.21
N GLY A 33 -31.04 12.98 -11.23
CA GLY A 33 -32.44 13.17 -10.85
C GLY A 33 -32.59 13.65 -9.41
N THR A 34 -31.85 13.05 -8.48
CA THR A 34 -31.83 13.45 -7.06
C THR A 34 -31.28 14.87 -6.88
N LEU A 35 -30.20 15.23 -7.57
CA LEU A 35 -29.66 16.59 -7.53
C LEU A 35 -30.72 17.63 -7.93
N LEU A 36 -31.41 17.40 -9.06
CA LEU A 36 -32.39 18.35 -9.59
C LEU A 36 -33.60 18.56 -8.66
N ARG A 37 -33.92 17.59 -7.78
CA ARG A 37 -35.00 17.75 -6.79
C ARG A 37 -34.66 18.81 -5.76
N PHE A 38 -33.42 18.81 -5.24
CA PHE A 38 -33.02 19.64 -4.09
C PHE A 38 -32.18 20.86 -4.46
N PHE A 39 -31.52 20.85 -5.62
CA PHE A 39 -30.66 21.93 -6.06
C PHE A 39 -31.41 22.95 -6.92
N ARG A 40 -31.18 24.23 -6.63
CA ARG A 40 -31.67 25.37 -7.41
C ARG A 40 -30.47 26.18 -7.90
N PRO A 41 -30.13 26.13 -9.20
CA PRO A 41 -29.00 26.90 -9.73
C PRO A 41 -29.32 28.40 -9.68
N THR A 42 -28.33 29.22 -9.30
CA THR A 42 -28.48 30.68 -9.19
C THR A 42 -28.85 31.31 -10.53
N ARG A 43 -28.30 30.77 -11.62
CA ARG A 43 -28.72 31.10 -12.98
C ARG A 43 -29.63 29.98 -13.49
N PRO A 44 -30.87 30.29 -13.91
CA PRO A 44 -31.75 29.29 -14.50
C PRO A 44 -31.07 28.60 -15.69
N VAL A 45 -31.09 27.28 -15.68
CA VAL A 45 -30.56 26.44 -16.76
C VAL A 45 -31.60 25.39 -17.11
N SER A 46 -31.84 25.21 -18.41
CA SER A 46 -32.79 24.19 -18.90
C SER A 46 -32.30 22.77 -18.65
N ARG A 47 -30.97 22.57 -18.68
CA ARG A 47 -30.30 21.30 -18.41
C ARG A 47 -28.88 21.53 -17.91
N LEU A 48 -28.44 20.70 -16.97
CA LEU A 48 -27.06 20.69 -16.52
C LEU A 48 -26.15 20.07 -17.59
N THR A 49 -25.02 20.72 -17.87
CA THR A 49 -23.99 20.22 -18.78
C THR A 49 -23.00 19.39 -17.98
N SER A 50 -22.59 18.24 -18.52
CA SER A 50 -21.62 17.37 -17.85
C SER A 50 -20.28 18.10 -17.66
N HIS A 51 -19.58 17.85 -16.55
CA HIS A 51 -18.28 18.45 -16.21
C HIS A 51 -18.29 19.97 -16.08
N ARG A 52 -19.46 20.57 -15.85
CA ARG A 52 -19.60 22.00 -15.58
C ARG A 52 -20.05 22.22 -14.14
N LEU A 53 -19.35 23.10 -13.43
CA LEU A 53 -19.72 23.54 -12.10
C LEU A 53 -20.84 24.58 -12.16
N TYR A 54 -21.86 24.37 -11.33
CA TYR A 54 -23.01 25.24 -11.19
C TYR A 54 -23.10 25.76 -9.76
N HIS A 55 -23.17 27.08 -9.63
CA HIS A 55 -23.46 27.74 -8.36
C HIS A 55 -24.97 27.72 -8.10
N GLY A 56 -25.38 27.47 -6.86
CA GLY A 56 -26.78 27.43 -6.48
C GLY A 56 -27.00 27.17 -5.01
N ARG A 57 -28.20 26.73 -4.66
CA ARG A 57 -28.64 26.50 -3.28
C ARG A 57 -29.33 25.15 -3.15
N ILE A 58 -29.12 24.49 -2.02
CA ILE A 58 -29.83 23.25 -1.66
C ILE A 58 -30.99 23.59 -0.72
N TYR A 59 -32.15 23.02 -1.03
CA TYR A 59 -33.36 23.11 -0.24
C TYR A 59 -33.86 21.70 0.11
N THR A 60 -34.50 21.58 1.26
CA THR A 60 -35.27 20.37 1.62
C THR A 60 -36.55 20.24 0.79
N SER A 61 -37.22 19.10 0.88
CA SER A 61 -38.57 18.89 0.28
C SER A 61 -39.61 19.91 0.76
N ASP A 62 -39.44 20.46 1.97
CA ASP A 62 -40.32 21.48 2.56
C ASP A 62 -39.83 22.91 2.27
N GLU A 63 -39.00 23.10 1.24
CA GLU A 63 -38.45 24.38 0.79
C GLU A 63 -37.61 25.13 1.86
N VAL A 64 -37.11 24.41 2.87
CA VAL A 64 -36.16 24.96 3.85
C VAL A 64 -34.76 25.01 3.25
N PHE A 65 -34.16 26.20 3.23
CA PHE A 65 -32.78 26.42 2.81
C PHE A 65 -31.79 25.67 3.71
N LEU A 66 -30.87 24.91 3.10
CA LEU A 66 -29.81 24.20 3.81
C LEU A 66 -28.45 24.89 3.65
N ASP A 67 -28.04 25.10 2.40
CA ASP A 67 -26.73 25.69 2.11
C ASP A 67 -26.65 26.29 0.70
N GLU A 68 -25.68 27.18 0.52
CA GLU A 68 -25.22 27.67 -0.78
C GLU A 68 -24.04 26.80 -1.25
N VAL A 69 -24.17 26.21 -2.44
CA VAL A 69 -23.26 25.13 -2.89
C VAL A 69 -22.81 25.34 -4.33
N MET A 70 -21.74 24.64 -4.69
CA MET A 70 -21.43 24.31 -6.08
C MET A 70 -21.83 22.87 -6.37
N ALA A 71 -22.40 22.58 -7.54
CA ALA A 71 -22.74 21.23 -7.95
C ALA A 71 -22.15 20.93 -9.34
N VAL A 72 -21.70 19.69 -9.54
CA VAL A 72 -21.24 19.18 -10.84
C VAL A 72 -21.90 17.83 -11.14
N VAL A 73 -22.34 17.67 -12.39
CA VAL A 73 -22.82 16.40 -12.93
C VAL A 73 -21.75 15.85 -13.87
N MET A 74 -21.39 14.58 -13.72
CA MET A 74 -20.46 13.84 -14.57
C MET A 74 -21.19 12.62 -15.12
N ARG A 75 -21.63 12.68 -16.37
CA ARG A 75 -22.41 11.61 -16.99
C ARG A 75 -21.53 10.47 -17.47
N GLN A 76 -22.07 9.25 -17.43
CA GLN A 76 -21.42 8.06 -17.98
C GLN A 76 -21.04 8.23 -19.47
N PRO A 77 -19.96 7.58 -19.94
CA PRO A 77 -18.98 6.80 -19.16
C PRO A 77 -17.89 7.68 -18.54
N HIS A 78 -17.97 9.01 -18.68
CA HIS A 78 -16.91 9.94 -18.31
C HIS A 78 -17.04 10.37 -16.84
N SER A 79 -16.99 9.42 -15.91
CA SER A 79 -17.05 9.67 -14.47
C SER A 79 -16.16 8.68 -13.72
N TYR A 80 -15.89 8.94 -12.43
CA TYR A 80 -15.03 8.05 -11.61
C TYR A 80 -15.53 6.60 -11.60
N THR A 81 -16.83 6.38 -11.46
CA THR A 81 -17.42 5.03 -11.42
C THR A 81 -17.84 4.52 -12.80
N ARG A 82 -17.70 5.33 -13.87
CA ARG A 82 -18.34 5.13 -15.19
C ARG A 82 -19.87 5.13 -15.19
N GLU A 83 -20.51 5.41 -14.05
CA GLU A 83 -21.94 5.67 -13.96
C GLU A 83 -22.23 7.19 -14.03
N ASP A 84 -23.49 7.61 -13.93
CA ASP A 84 -23.78 9.02 -13.65
C ASP A 84 -23.33 9.36 -12.22
N VAL A 85 -22.48 10.38 -12.09
CA VAL A 85 -21.94 10.86 -10.80
C VAL A 85 -22.34 12.31 -10.60
N VAL A 86 -22.74 12.64 -9.38
CA VAL A 86 -22.94 14.02 -8.93
C VAL A 86 -22.02 14.30 -7.76
N GLU A 87 -21.44 15.49 -7.73
CA GLU A 87 -20.79 16.03 -6.54
C GLU A 87 -21.44 17.34 -6.11
N ILE A 88 -21.77 17.43 -4.82
CA ILE A 88 -22.26 18.63 -4.16
C ILE A 88 -21.15 19.13 -3.25
N HIS A 89 -20.66 20.33 -3.54
CA HIS A 89 -19.58 21.01 -2.83
C HIS A 89 -20.22 22.06 -1.93
N CYS A 90 -20.40 21.72 -0.65
CA CYS A 90 -21.02 22.55 0.38
C CYS A 90 -19.97 23.14 1.33
N HIS A 91 -20.39 23.98 2.26
CA HIS A 91 -19.51 24.41 3.35
C HIS A 91 -19.06 23.20 4.18
N GLY A 92 -17.78 23.13 4.53
CA GLY A 92 -17.16 22.00 5.23
C GLY A 92 -17.47 21.92 6.73
N GLY A 93 -18.63 22.42 7.16
CA GLY A 93 -19.10 22.28 8.53
C GLY A 93 -19.79 20.93 8.74
N THR A 94 -19.39 20.19 9.78
CA THR A 94 -19.92 18.84 10.09
C THR A 94 -21.46 18.79 10.10
N LEU A 95 -22.12 19.80 10.67
CA LEU A 95 -23.58 19.86 10.74
C LEU A 95 -24.23 20.04 9.36
N VAL A 96 -23.68 20.91 8.51
CA VAL A 96 -24.23 21.20 7.18
C VAL A 96 -24.12 19.95 6.29
N LEU A 97 -22.93 19.35 6.27
CA LEU A 97 -22.68 18.12 5.50
C LEU A 97 -23.61 16.99 5.93
N ARG A 98 -23.79 16.80 7.24
CA ARG A 98 -24.72 15.80 7.77
C ARG A 98 -26.17 16.07 7.35
N ARG A 99 -26.64 17.31 7.44
CA ARG A 99 -28.02 17.66 7.04
C ARG A 99 -28.27 17.42 5.55
N ILE A 100 -27.31 17.73 4.68
CA ILE A 100 -27.45 17.45 3.25
C ILE A 100 -27.38 15.95 2.99
N LEU A 101 -26.51 15.20 3.67
CA LEU A 101 -26.44 13.76 3.56
C LEU A 101 -27.74 13.08 4.00
N ASP A 102 -28.29 13.46 5.16
CA ASP A 102 -29.55 12.94 5.70
C ASP A 102 -30.70 13.22 4.71
N LEU A 103 -30.78 14.43 4.12
CA LEU A 103 -31.75 14.77 3.08
C LEU A 103 -31.69 13.81 1.87
N LEU A 104 -30.47 13.47 1.43
CA LEU A 104 -30.27 12.57 0.29
C LEU A 104 -30.65 11.13 0.64
N ILE A 105 -30.29 10.65 1.83
CA ILE A 105 -30.67 9.31 2.31
C ILE A 105 -32.19 9.20 2.44
N ASP A 106 -32.85 10.19 3.05
CA ASP A 106 -34.30 10.24 3.22
C ASP A 106 -35.05 10.27 1.88
N SER A 107 -34.38 10.69 0.80
CA SER A 107 -34.92 10.65 -0.56
C SER A 107 -34.83 9.28 -1.25
N GLY A 108 -34.29 8.27 -0.56
CA GLY A 108 -34.22 6.88 -1.00
C GLY A 108 -32.83 6.40 -1.42
N LEU A 109 -31.77 7.20 -1.21
CA LEU A 109 -30.41 6.81 -1.57
C LEU A 109 -29.78 5.97 -0.46
N ARG A 110 -28.99 4.98 -0.85
CA ARG A 110 -28.24 4.15 0.10
C ARG A 110 -26.89 4.79 0.42
N LEU A 111 -26.48 4.76 1.68
CA LEU A 111 -25.11 5.10 2.05
C LEU A 111 -24.13 4.11 1.42
N ALA A 112 -23.07 4.62 0.77
CA ALA A 112 -22.04 3.79 0.17
C ALA A 112 -21.28 2.98 1.23
N ARG A 113 -20.91 1.75 0.88
CA ARG A 113 -19.99 0.93 1.68
C ARG A 113 -18.55 1.45 1.53
N PRO A 114 -17.63 1.10 2.45
CA PRO A 114 -16.21 1.37 2.26
C PRO A 114 -15.72 0.83 0.91
N GLY A 115 -15.02 1.67 0.12
CA GLY A 115 -14.46 1.27 -1.16
C GLY A 115 -15.46 1.15 -2.31
N GLU A 116 -16.75 1.39 -2.09
CA GLU A 116 -17.79 1.05 -3.08
C GLU A 116 -17.66 1.88 -4.38
N PHE A 117 -17.23 3.15 -4.31
CA PHE A 117 -17.04 3.92 -5.55
C PHE A 117 -15.89 3.36 -6.40
N THR A 118 -14.78 3.00 -5.78
CA THR A 118 -13.62 2.39 -6.45
C THR A 118 -13.97 0.99 -6.95
N LEU A 119 -14.72 0.20 -6.17
CA LEU A 119 -15.24 -1.10 -6.60
C LEU A 119 -16.11 -0.97 -7.86
N ARG A 120 -17.02 0.01 -7.92
CA ARG A 120 -17.82 0.26 -9.13
C ARG A 120 -16.96 0.70 -10.32
N ALA A 121 -15.93 1.52 -10.08
CA ALA A 121 -14.97 1.88 -11.12
C ALA A 121 -14.25 0.65 -11.70
N PHE A 122 -13.87 -0.29 -10.82
CA PHE A 122 -13.29 -1.59 -11.20
C PHE A 122 -14.27 -2.46 -12.00
N LEU A 123 -15.47 -2.68 -11.47
CA LEU A 123 -16.50 -3.52 -12.11
C LEU A 123 -16.94 -2.98 -13.48
N ASN A 124 -16.95 -1.66 -13.65
CA ASN A 124 -17.26 -1.02 -14.93
C ASN A 124 -16.04 -0.93 -15.88
N GLY A 125 -14.92 -1.58 -15.52
CA GLY A 125 -13.71 -1.69 -16.34
C GLY A 125 -12.97 -0.37 -16.53
N ARG A 126 -13.14 0.61 -15.64
CA ARG A 126 -12.39 1.88 -15.68
C ARG A 126 -10.96 1.69 -15.23
N ILE A 127 -10.78 0.88 -14.20
CA ILE A 127 -9.52 0.56 -13.56
C ILE A 127 -9.48 -0.94 -13.31
N ASP A 128 -8.29 -1.52 -13.20
CA ASP A 128 -8.13 -2.88 -12.71
C ASP A 128 -7.90 -2.92 -11.18
N LEU A 129 -7.76 -4.12 -10.61
CA LEU A 129 -7.62 -4.29 -9.17
C LEU A 129 -6.29 -3.72 -8.63
N ALA A 130 -5.20 -3.82 -9.40
CA ALA A 130 -3.90 -3.27 -9.01
C ALA A 130 -3.95 -1.74 -8.99
N GLU A 131 -4.58 -1.11 -9.99
CA GLU A 131 -4.81 0.33 -10.02
C GLU A 131 -5.70 0.79 -8.87
N ALA A 132 -6.76 0.03 -8.54
CA ALA A 132 -7.63 0.30 -7.39
C ALA A 132 -6.85 0.29 -6.07
N GLU A 133 -5.98 -0.70 -5.84
CA GLU A 133 -5.09 -0.74 -4.68
C GLU A 133 -4.11 0.44 -4.66
N GLY A 134 -3.62 0.88 -5.82
CA GLY A 134 -2.82 2.10 -5.96
C GLY A 134 -3.53 3.37 -5.47
N VAL A 135 -4.85 3.47 -5.67
CA VAL A 135 -5.65 4.60 -5.16
C VAL A 135 -5.64 4.68 -3.63
N ILE A 136 -5.85 3.55 -2.94
CA ILE A 136 -5.86 3.56 -1.46
C ILE A 136 -4.46 3.76 -0.90
N ASP A 137 -3.44 3.23 -1.57
CA ASP A 137 -2.04 3.42 -1.18
C ASP A 137 -1.63 4.89 -1.31
N LEU A 138 -2.09 5.59 -2.35
CA LEU A 138 -1.84 7.02 -2.54
C LEU A 138 -2.46 7.85 -1.40
N ILE A 139 -3.71 7.52 -1.02
CA ILE A 139 -4.39 8.20 0.10
C ILE A 139 -3.67 7.96 1.43
N ARG A 140 -3.02 6.80 1.59
CA ARG A 140 -2.33 6.40 2.83
C ARG A 140 -0.85 6.75 2.86
N ALA A 141 -0.28 7.17 1.74
CA ALA A 141 1.16 7.39 1.60
C ALA A 141 1.69 8.34 2.68
N ARG A 142 2.74 7.90 3.38
CA ARG A 142 3.39 8.66 4.48
C ARG A 142 4.76 9.20 4.12
N SER A 143 5.22 8.97 2.89
CA SER A 143 6.48 9.52 2.36
C SER A 143 6.33 9.84 0.88
N GLU A 144 7.23 10.67 0.36
CA GLU A 144 7.29 10.97 -1.08
C GLU A 144 7.54 9.71 -1.91
N SER A 145 8.38 8.79 -1.42
CA SER A 145 8.65 7.52 -2.10
C SER A 145 7.43 6.60 -2.11
N ALA A 146 6.69 6.49 -0.99
CA ALA A 146 5.43 5.75 -0.94
C ALA A 146 4.39 6.32 -1.92
N CYS A 147 4.30 7.66 -1.98
CA CYS A 147 3.42 8.38 -2.90
C CYS A 147 3.81 8.09 -4.36
N SER A 148 5.10 8.13 -4.68
CA SER A 148 5.61 7.83 -6.03
C SER A 148 5.28 6.39 -6.46
N VAL A 149 5.44 5.41 -5.57
CA VAL A 149 5.10 4.00 -5.87
C VAL A 149 3.60 3.86 -6.12
N ALA A 150 2.77 4.47 -5.27
CA ALA A 150 1.32 4.43 -5.41
C ALA A 150 0.84 5.11 -6.70
N LEU A 151 1.42 6.25 -7.08
CA LEU A 151 1.12 6.94 -8.34
C LEU A 151 1.44 6.08 -9.56
N GLN A 152 2.64 5.46 -9.61
CA GLN A 152 3.02 4.58 -10.72
C GLN A 152 2.06 3.39 -10.86
N GLN A 153 1.60 2.82 -9.74
CA GLN A 153 0.63 1.73 -9.74
C GLN A 153 -0.76 2.22 -10.18
N MET A 154 -1.22 3.38 -9.68
CA MET A 154 -2.50 3.99 -10.07
C MET A 154 -2.54 4.36 -11.56
N GLU A 155 -1.41 4.74 -12.15
CA GLU A 155 -1.27 5.02 -13.58
C GLU A 155 -1.15 3.75 -14.44
N GLY A 156 -1.33 2.57 -13.85
CA GLY A 156 -1.32 1.28 -14.56
C GLY A 156 0.07 0.76 -14.91
N GLY A 157 1.13 1.23 -14.23
CA GLY A 157 2.51 0.77 -14.45
C GLY A 157 2.63 -0.75 -14.27
N LEU A 158 2.18 -1.25 -13.12
CA LEU A 158 2.16 -2.68 -12.83
C LEU A 158 1.22 -3.44 -13.79
N SER A 159 0.01 -2.91 -14.01
CA SER A 159 -0.99 -3.49 -14.90
C SER A 159 -0.45 -3.77 -16.30
N ARG A 160 0.26 -2.80 -16.91
CA ARG A 160 0.89 -2.99 -18.23
C ARG A 160 1.90 -4.13 -18.25
N ALA A 161 2.70 -4.30 -17.19
CA ALA A 161 3.63 -5.41 -17.09
C ALA A 161 2.89 -6.75 -16.98
N ILE A 162 1.84 -6.83 -16.16
CA ILE A 162 1.04 -8.05 -16.00
C ILE A 162 0.31 -8.42 -17.29
N TYR A 163 -0.31 -7.45 -17.99
CA TYR A 163 -0.94 -7.71 -19.29
C TYR A 163 0.07 -8.19 -20.33
N ARG A 164 1.30 -7.65 -20.35
CA ARG A 164 2.36 -8.15 -21.23
C ARG A 164 2.69 -9.62 -20.95
N PHE A 165 2.81 -10.01 -19.68
CA PHE A 165 3.04 -11.40 -19.32
C PHE A 165 1.87 -12.30 -19.70
N ARG A 166 0.65 -11.81 -19.51
CA ARG A 166 -0.57 -12.52 -19.87
C ARG A 166 -0.65 -12.74 -21.37
N ASP A 167 -0.43 -11.71 -22.17
CA ASP A 167 -0.47 -11.79 -23.64
C ASP A 167 0.60 -12.75 -24.17
N GLY A 168 1.81 -12.70 -23.61
CA GLY A 168 2.87 -13.68 -23.94
C GLY A 168 2.49 -15.12 -23.58
N THR A 169 1.90 -15.32 -22.40
CA THR A 169 1.44 -16.65 -21.95
C THR A 169 0.25 -17.15 -22.78
N MET A 170 -0.65 -16.25 -23.18
CA MET A 170 -1.80 -16.56 -24.02
C MET A 170 -1.36 -16.96 -25.44
N ASN A 171 -0.34 -16.31 -25.98
CA ASN A 171 0.23 -16.69 -27.28
C ASN A 171 0.83 -18.10 -27.21
N LEU A 172 1.58 -18.43 -26.15
CA LEU A 172 2.07 -19.80 -25.93
C LEU A 172 0.91 -20.80 -25.84
N LEU A 173 -0.17 -20.45 -25.12
CA LEU A 173 -1.33 -21.33 -25.00
C LEU A 173 -2.01 -21.56 -26.35
N ALA A 174 -2.19 -20.51 -27.15
CA ALA A 174 -2.79 -20.61 -28.47
C ALA A 174 -1.96 -21.50 -29.42
N GLU A 175 -0.62 -21.41 -29.36
CA GLU A 175 0.26 -22.28 -30.15
C GLU A 175 0.15 -23.75 -29.75
N ILE A 176 0.06 -24.04 -28.44
CA ILE A 176 -0.13 -25.40 -27.94
C ILE A 176 -1.52 -25.94 -28.26
N GLU A 177 -2.58 -25.13 -28.10
CA GLU A 177 -3.96 -25.55 -28.37
C GLU A 177 -4.20 -25.81 -29.87
N ALA A 178 -3.55 -25.06 -30.75
CA ALA A 178 -3.63 -25.31 -32.20
C ALA A 178 -3.17 -26.72 -32.58
N GLN A 179 -2.31 -27.37 -31.79
CA GLN A 179 -1.84 -28.73 -32.04
C GLN A 179 -2.78 -29.82 -31.52
N VAL A 180 -3.56 -29.50 -30.48
CA VAL A 180 -4.60 -30.42 -29.98
C VAL A 180 -5.65 -30.67 -31.08
N ASP A 181 -5.95 -29.67 -31.90
CA ASP A 181 -6.88 -29.78 -33.02
C ASP A 181 -6.32 -30.61 -34.20
N PHE A 182 -5.00 -30.82 -34.27
CA PHE A 182 -4.30 -31.55 -35.35
C PHE A 182 -3.25 -32.54 -34.79
N PRO A 183 -3.66 -33.63 -34.12
CA PRO A 183 -2.75 -34.53 -33.40
C PRO A 183 -1.81 -35.37 -34.27
N ASP A 184 -1.99 -35.36 -35.60
CA ASP A 184 -1.12 -36.08 -36.55
C ASP A 184 0.18 -35.30 -36.90
N GLU A 185 0.33 -34.06 -36.40
CA GLU A 185 1.52 -33.22 -36.57
C GLU A 185 2.27 -33.10 -35.22
N ASP A 186 3.34 -33.89 -35.04
CA ASP A 186 4.24 -33.71 -33.89
C ASP A 186 4.88 -32.31 -33.91
N LEU A 187 5.11 -31.74 -32.72
CA LEU A 187 5.96 -30.56 -32.54
C LEU A 187 7.33 -30.80 -33.19
N ASP A 188 7.65 -30.04 -34.24
CA ASP A 188 9.00 -30.08 -34.78
C ASP A 188 10.01 -29.47 -33.78
N PHE A 189 11.28 -29.78 -33.98
CA PHE A 189 12.35 -29.32 -33.08
C PHE A 189 12.46 -27.79 -33.05
N GLN A 190 12.15 -27.10 -34.15
CA GLN A 190 12.26 -25.64 -34.25
C GLN A 190 11.16 -24.95 -33.44
N ASP A 191 9.95 -25.50 -33.45
CA ASP A 191 8.83 -25.02 -32.66
C ASP A 191 9.05 -25.22 -31.17
N GLN A 192 9.58 -26.38 -30.74
CA GLN A 192 9.93 -26.61 -29.34
C GLN A 192 10.96 -25.60 -28.81
N GLU A 193 12.01 -25.36 -29.57
CA GLU A 193 13.06 -24.41 -29.17
C GLU A 193 12.50 -22.98 -29.07
N ARG A 194 11.66 -22.57 -30.03
CA ARG A 194 10.99 -21.26 -30.03
C ARG A 194 10.06 -21.07 -28.82
N ILE A 195 9.24 -22.08 -28.51
CA ILE A 195 8.33 -22.10 -27.36
C ILE A 195 9.11 -21.98 -26.04
N LEU A 196 10.17 -22.78 -25.89
CA LEU A 196 11.03 -22.74 -24.70
C LEU A 196 11.74 -21.39 -24.53
N GLN A 197 12.23 -20.80 -25.62
CA GLN A 197 12.85 -19.47 -25.59
C GLN A 197 11.86 -18.39 -25.14
N ALA A 198 10.63 -18.40 -25.67
CA ALA A 198 9.58 -17.48 -25.27
C ALA A 198 9.18 -17.65 -23.80
N GLY A 199 9.01 -18.89 -23.33
CA GLY A 199 8.73 -19.18 -21.91
C GLY A 199 9.85 -18.71 -20.98
N ARG A 200 11.11 -18.94 -21.34
CA ARG A 200 12.29 -18.46 -20.59
C ARG A 200 12.41 -16.95 -20.56
N ALA A 201 12.08 -16.27 -21.66
CA ALA A 201 12.05 -14.80 -21.71
C ALA A 201 11.02 -14.24 -20.73
N LEU A 202 9.79 -14.78 -20.73
CA LEU A 202 8.75 -14.38 -19.78
C LEU A 202 9.18 -14.61 -18.33
N MET A 203 9.73 -15.78 -18.00
CA MET A 203 10.23 -16.08 -16.66
C MET A 203 11.33 -15.11 -16.22
N SER A 204 12.26 -14.76 -17.11
CA SER A 204 13.33 -13.79 -16.81
C SER A 204 12.80 -12.40 -16.50
N GLU A 205 11.77 -11.94 -17.22
CA GLU A 205 11.13 -10.66 -16.94
C GLU A 205 10.34 -10.69 -15.62
N MET A 206 9.66 -11.79 -15.31
CA MET A 206 8.97 -12.00 -14.04
C MET A 206 9.96 -12.00 -12.87
N ASP A 207 11.10 -12.70 -13.01
CA ASP A 207 12.16 -12.76 -12.00
C ASP A 207 12.76 -11.36 -11.74
N ALA A 208 12.93 -10.54 -12.78
CA ALA A 208 13.37 -9.15 -12.64
C ALA A 208 12.37 -8.30 -11.84
N LEU A 209 11.06 -8.45 -12.09
CA LEU A 209 10.03 -7.74 -11.32
C LEU A 209 9.96 -8.26 -9.87
N LEU A 210 10.04 -9.58 -9.66
CA LEU A 210 10.09 -10.20 -8.33
C LEU A 210 11.27 -9.71 -7.49
N ALA A 211 12.43 -9.46 -8.11
CA ALA A 211 13.61 -8.93 -7.44
C ALA A 211 13.40 -7.52 -6.86
N THR A 212 12.41 -6.77 -7.36
CA THR A 212 12.07 -5.43 -6.83
C THR A 212 11.22 -5.45 -5.56
N PHE A 213 10.72 -6.62 -5.15
CA PHE A 213 9.70 -6.73 -4.11
C PHE A 213 10.13 -6.15 -2.76
N ASP A 214 11.33 -6.47 -2.30
CA ASP A 214 11.76 -6.05 -0.96
C ASP A 214 11.87 -4.52 -0.88
N SER A 215 12.47 -3.89 -1.88
CA SER A 215 12.53 -2.43 -1.99
C SER A 215 11.14 -1.81 -2.13
N GLY A 216 10.27 -2.37 -2.99
CA GLY A 216 8.91 -1.87 -3.18
C GLY A 216 8.05 -1.95 -1.92
N ARG A 217 8.14 -3.06 -1.18
CA ARG A 217 7.46 -3.27 0.11
C ARG A 217 7.96 -2.25 1.13
N VAL A 218 9.27 -2.05 1.25
CA VAL A 218 9.87 -1.09 2.17
C VAL A 218 9.40 0.34 1.89
N LEU A 219 9.33 0.74 0.62
CA LEU A 219 8.84 2.07 0.25
C LEU A 219 7.35 2.24 0.50
N ARG A 220 6.54 1.19 0.32
CA ARG A 220 5.08 1.23 0.49
C ARG A 220 4.63 1.12 1.95
N GLU A 221 5.03 0.03 2.62
CA GLU A 221 4.59 -0.31 3.98
C GLU A 221 5.44 0.37 5.05
N GLY A 222 6.69 0.70 4.70
CA GLY A 222 7.70 1.16 5.64
C GLY A 222 8.47 0.03 6.31
N LEU A 223 9.38 0.41 7.20
CA LEU A 223 10.15 -0.51 8.04
C LEU A 223 9.72 -0.40 9.49
N SER A 224 9.51 -1.55 10.11
CA SER A 224 9.38 -1.67 11.55
C SER A 224 10.76 -1.77 12.21
N ILE A 225 11.09 -0.80 13.06
CA ILE A 225 12.33 -0.75 13.82
C ILE A 225 12.04 -1.02 15.29
N LEU A 226 12.77 -1.97 15.88
CA LEU A 226 12.75 -2.25 17.30
C LEU A 226 14.06 -1.76 17.95
N ILE A 227 13.96 -0.91 18.97
CA ILE A 227 15.14 -0.40 19.70
C ILE A 227 15.26 -1.19 21.01
N LEU A 228 16.34 -1.97 21.14
CA LEU A 228 16.64 -2.78 22.32
C LEU A 228 17.92 -2.31 23.00
N GLY A 229 18.08 -2.70 24.27
CA GLY A 229 19.25 -2.36 25.08
C GLY A 229 18.85 -2.21 26.55
N ARG A 230 19.84 -2.25 27.44
CA ARG A 230 19.61 -2.12 28.89
C ARG A 230 19.10 -0.73 29.29
N PRO A 231 18.56 -0.55 30.51
CA PRO A 231 18.29 0.78 31.06
C PRO A 231 19.51 1.72 30.94
N ASN A 232 19.27 3.02 30.73
CA ASN A 232 20.29 4.07 30.72
C ASN A 232 21.41 4.02 29.66
N VAL A 233 21.33 3.11 28.67
CA VAL A 233 22.23 3.10 27.49
C VAL A 233 21.91 4.22 26.48
N GLY A 234 20.82 4.96 26.70
CA GLY A 234 20.42 6.11 25.88
C GLY A 234 19.49 5.78 24.71
N LYS A 235 18.67 4.71 24.80
CA LYS A 235 17.61 4.38 23.83
C LYS A 235 16.66 5.56 23.59
N SER A 236 16.22 6.23 24.66
CA SER A 236 15.28 7.35 24.57
C SER A 236 15.91 8.59 23.96
N SER A 237 17.17 8.86 24.31
CA SER A 237 17.95 9.93 23.67
C SER A 237 18.10 9.66 22.17
N LEU A 238 18.40 8.41 21.78
CA LEU A 238 18.50 8.01 20.38
C LEU A 238 17.16 8.19 19.65
N LEU A 239 16.05 7.74 20.26
CA LEU A 239 14.73 7.95 19.66
C LEU A 239 14.46 9.44 19.44
N ASN A 240 14.63 10.26 20.48
CA ASN A 240 14.36 11.69 20.41
C ASN A 240 15.26 12.38 19.39
N ALA A 241 16.52 11.97 19.29
CA ALA A 241 17.44 12.53 18.30
C ALA A 241 17.06 12.12 16.87
N LEU A 242 16.61 10.87 16.67
CA LEU A 242 16.05 10.44 15.39
C LEU A 242 14.78 11.21 15.04
N LEU A 243 13.87 11.44 15.99
CA LEU A 243 12.61 12.16 15.76
C LEU A 243 12.78 13.68 15.61
N GLY A 244 13.75 14.28 16.30
CA GLY A 244 13.96 15.73 16.32
C GLY A 244 14.54 16.27 15.02
N GLU A 245 15.29 15.44 14.29
CA GLU A 245 15.88 15.79 12.99
C GLU A 245 15.08 15.23 11.80
N SER A 246 14.32 14.16 12.01
CA SER A 246 13.39 13.63 10.99
C SER A 246 12.11 14.44 11.02
N ARG A 247 11.60 14.90 9.87
CA ARG A 247 10.26 15.50 9.80
C ARG A 247 9.23 14.47 10.24
N ALA A 248 8.78 14.54 11.49
CA ALA A 248 7.63 13.80 11.97
C ALA A 248 6.42 14.29 11.16
N ILE A 249 5.99 13.51 10.18
CA ILE A 249 4.65 13.68 9.61
C ILE A 249 3.70 13.11 10.65
N VAL A 250 3.45 13.90 11.70
CA VAL A 250 2.42 13.60 12.69
C VAL A 250 1.10 13.72 11.95
N THR A 251 0.55 12.58 11.50
CA THR A 251 -0.82 12.55 11.02
C THR A 251 -1.73 12.68 12.23
N THR A 252 -2.18 13.91 12.52
CA THR A 252 -3.28 14.16 13.45
C THR A 252 -4.60 13.77 12.77
N VAL A 253 -4.84 12.49 12.57
CA VAL A 253 -6.19 12.00 12.26
C VAL A 253 -6.84 11.62 13.60
N PRO A 254 -7.83 12.37 14.09
CA PRO A 254 -8.56 11.99 15.30
C PRO A 254 -9.29 10.67 15.04
N GLY A 255 -8.94 9.59 15.76
CA GLY A 255 -9.69 8.34 15.69
C GLY A 255 -8.88 7.03 15.75
N THR A 256 -7.55 7.03 15.72
CA THR A 256 -6.75 5.79 15.84
C THR A 256 -6.40 5.42 17.29
N THR A 257 -7.23 5.81 18.26
CA THR A 257 -7.06 5.40 19.65
C THR A 257 -7.56 3.98 19.85
N ARG A 258 -6.67 2.98 19.70
CA ARG A 258 -6.65 1.83 20.62
C ARG A 258 -5.42 0.92 20.60
N ASP A 259 -4.53 0.98 19.61
CA ASP A 259 -3.42 0.03 19.53
C ASP A 259 -2.05 0.72 19.48
N THR A 260 -1.37 0.69 20.63
CA THR A 260 0.07 0.97 20.83
C THR A 260 0.64 2.33 20.39
N LEU A 261 1.45 2.93 21.27
CA LEU A 261 2.23 4.15 21.02
C LEU A 261 3.31 3.89 19.95
N GLU A 262 2.90 3.83 18.69
CA GLU A 262 3.77 3.71 17.53
C GLU A 262 4.10 5.11 17.00
N GLU A 263 5.37 5.46 16.99
CA GLU A 263 5.84 6.72 16.43
C GLU A 263 6.30 6.50 14.99
N ASN A 264 5.82 7.36 14.09
CA ASN A 264 6.05 7.27 12.66
C ASN A 264 6.85 8.48 12.19
N PHE A 265 7.92 8.23 11.43
CA PHE A 265 8.74 9.29 10.82
C PHE A 265 9.30 8.81 9.48
N VAL A 266 9.87 9.70 8.69
CA VAL A 266 10.44 9.37 7.37
C VAL A 266 11.95 9.51 7.41
N LEU A 267 12.65 8.51 6.92
CA LEU A 267 14.11 8.48 6.84
C LEU A 267 14.57 8.08 5.43
N GLY A 268 15.26 8.98 4.73
CA GLY A 268 15.71 8.72 3.36
C GLY A 268 14.58 8.34 2.39
N GLY A 269 13.36 8.87 2.62
CA GLY A 269 12.17 8.53 1.83
C GLY A 269 11.41 7.28 2.32
N ILE A 270 11.98 6.50 3.25
CA ILE A 270 11.34 5.30 3.81
C ILE A 270 10.46 5.68 5.00
N PRO A 271 9.17 5.29 5.03
CA PRO A 271 8.36 5.38 6.24
C PRO A 271 8.93 4.43 7.31
N LEU A 272 9.25 4.94 8.49
CA LEU A 272 9.71 4.14 9.61
C LEU A 272 8.65 4.14 10.71
N ARG A 273 8.42 2.95 11.28
CA ARG A 273 7.57 2.74 12.44
C ARG A 273 8.40 2.17 13.57
N ILE A 274 8.42 2.85 14.71
CA ILE A 274 9.09 2.33 15.90
C ILE A 274 8.12 1.53 16.73
N VAL A 275 8.46 0.25 16.89
CA VAL A 275 7.62 -0.73 17.55
C VAL A 275 8.09 -0.82 19.01
N ASP A 276 7.25 -0.30 19.92
CA ASP A 276 7.39 -0.30 21.39
C ASP A 276 8.24 0.83 22.00
N THR A 277 7.55 1.86 22.50
CA THR A 277 8.10 3.00 23.24
C THR A 277 7.84 2.90 24.75
N ALA A 278 7.37 1.77 25.27
CA ALA A 278 7.08 1.63 26.71
C ALA A 278 8.32 1.77 27.62
N GLY A 279 9.52 1.69 27.05
CA GLY A 279 10.78 2.05 27.72
C GLY A 279 11.39 3.39 27.27
N VAL A 280 10.67 4.18 26.48
CA VAL A 280 11.16 5.42 25.86
C VAL A 280 10.50 6.69 26.43
N ARG A 281 9.25 6.61 26.92
CA ARG A 281 8.66 7.73 27.66
C ARG A 281 9.12 7.71 29.12
N ILE A 282 9.56 8.87 29.59
CA ILE A 282 9.95 9.12 30.98
C ILE A 282 8.69 8.97 31.84
N THR A 283 8.60 7.87 32.57
CA THR A 283 7.80 7.79 33.80
C THR A 283 8.65 7.08 34.85
N GLU A 284 8.84 7.75 35.99
CA GLU A 284 9.59 7.27 37.16
C GLU A 284 8.84 6.14 37.91
N ASP A 285 8.42 5.08 37.22
CA ASP A 285 7.62 3.98 37.82
C ASP A 285 8.19 2.59 37.48
N PRO A 286 8.00 1.57 38.34
CA PRO A 286 8.73 0.30 38.36
C PRO A 286 8.28 -0.73 37.29
N VAL A 287 8.07 -0.29 36.05
CA VAL A 287 7.51 -1.11 34.94
C VAL A 287 8.59 -1.63 33.97
N GLU A 288 9.88 -1.63 34.34
CA GLU A 288 10.97 -2.01 33.41
C GLU A 288 10.99 -3.50 33.02
N ALA A 289 10.64 -4.42 33.92
CA ALA A 289 10.69 -5.86 33.64
C ALA A 289 9.60 -6.32 32.62
N GLU A 290 8.43 -5.71 32.69
CA GLU A 290 7.34 -5.96 31.73
C GLU A 290 7.64 -5.30 30.37
N GLY A 291 8.33 -4.14 30.36
CA GLY A 291 8.85 -3.51 29.15
C GLY A 291 9.83 -4.39 28.38
N VAL A 292 10.79 -5.03 29.06
CA VAL A 292 11.74 -5.97 28.44
C VAL A 292 11.04 -7.21 27.87
N ARG A 293 10.06 -7.77 28.59
CA ARG A 293 9.29 -8.93 28.13
C ARG A 293 8.49 -8.62 26.86
N ARG A 294 7.82 -7.46 26.80
CA ARG A 294 7.05 -7.02 25.64
C ARG A 294 7.92 -6.70 24.44
N ALA A 295 9.06 -6.03 24.66
CA ALA A 295 10.03 -5.76 23.61
C ALA A 295 10.60 -7.06 23.01
N ARG A 296 10.91 -8.07 23.86
CA ARG A 296 11.35 -9.41 23.39
C ARG A 296 10.28 -10.12 22.54
N ALA A 297 8.99 -9.98 22.88
CA ALA A 297 7.90 -10.58 22.10
C ALA A 297 7.76 -9.99 20.68
N ARG A 298 8.33 -8.80 20.43
CA ARG A 298 8.28 -8.07 19.14
C ARG A 298 9.49 -8.31 18.24
N ILE A 299 10.52 -9.00 18.74
CA ILE A 299 11.70 -9.41 17.96
C ILE A 299 11.32 -10.15 16.66
N PRO A 300 10.35 -11.10 16.65
CA PRO A 300 10.02 -11.82 15.43
C PRO A 300 9.38 -10.97 14.33
N THR A 301 8.77 -9.85 14.71
CA THR A 301 7.98 -8.99 13.82
C THR A 301 8.71 -7.74 13.34
N ALA A 302 9.92 -7.48 13.84
CA ALA A 302 10.71 -6.31 13.47
C ALA A 302 11.52 -6.55 12.18
N ASP A 303 11.49 -5.60 11.24
CA ASP A 303 12.31 -5.63 10.03
C ASP A 303 13.80 -5.35 10.35
N LEU A 304 14.04 -4.50 11.36
CA LEU A 304 15.38 -4.15 11.87
C LEU A 304 15.36 -4.03 13.40
N ILE A 305 16.39 -4.56 14.04
CA ILE A 305 16.65 -4.40 15.46
C ILE A 305 17.87 -3.48 15.64
N LEU A 306 17.69 -2.37 16.34
CA LEU A 306 18.77 -1.50 16.81
C LEU A 306 19.11 -1.91 18.24
N LEU A 307 20.23 -2.61 18.42
CA LEU A 307 20.73 -2.95 19.75
C LEU A 307 21.63 -1.83 20.25
N VAL A 308 21.18 -1.09 21.25
CA VAL A 308 21.89 0.06 21.80
C VAL A 308 22.70 -0.35 23.03
N VAL A 309 23.99 -0.04 23.02
CA VAL A 309 24.90 -0.24 24.15
C VAL A 309 25.60 1.08 24.51
N ASP A 310 25.99 1.20 25.77
CA ASP A 310 26.82 2.32 26.23
C ASP A 310 28.29 2.03 25.93
N GLY A 311 28.89 2.77 24.99
CA GLY A 311 30.27 2.59 24.58
C GLY A 311 31.30 2.98 25.65
N SER A 312 30.89 3.69 26.70
CA SER A 312 31.78 4.13 27.78
C SER A 312 31.97 3.08 28.88
N LEU A 313 31.14 2.02 28.89
CA LEU A 313 31.13 1.00 29.92
C LEU A 313 31.52 -0.37 29.35
N ALA A 314 32.01 -1.26 30.24
CA ALA A 314 32.15 -2.67 29.90
C ALA A 314 30.77 -3.32 29.72
N LEU A 315 30.68 -4.24 28.76
CA LEU A 315 29.48 -5.06 28.54
C LEU A 315 29.21 -5.93 29.78
N VAL A 316 27.93 -6.10 30.11
CA VAL A 316 27.48 -6.94 31.23
C VAL A 316 26.61 -8.09 30.72
N GLU A 317 26.34 -9.07 31.57
CA GLU A 317 25.57 -10.29 31.22
C GLU A 317 24.22 -9.96 30.53
N GLU A 318 23.52 -8.95 31.02
CA GLU A 318 22.25 -8.48 30.45
C GLU A 318 22.39 -8.00 28.98
N ASP A 319 23.54 -7.43 28.58
CA ASP A 319 23.80 -7.08 27.18
C ASP A 319 23.89 -8.37 26.34
N HIS A 320 24.63 -9.36 26.84
CA HIS A 320 24.79 -10.66 26.18
C HIS A 320 23.45 -11.41 26.05
N GLU A 321 22.59 -11.34 27.06
CA GLU A 321 21.24 -11.90 26.98
C GLU A 321 20.41 -11.26 25.87
N VAL A 322 20.41 -9.93 25.75
CA VAL A 322 19.66 -9.23 24.71
C VAL A 322 20.22 -9.56 23.32
N LEU A 323 21.54 -9.62 23.18
CA LEU A 323 22.18 -10.05 21.94
C LEU A 323 21.74 -11.47 21.55
N SER A 324 21.78 -12.40 22.51
CA SER A 324 21.39 -13.80 22.27
C SER A 324 19.96 -13.94 21.74
N ALA A 325 19.04 -13.12 22.25
CA ALA A 325 17.64 -13.09 21.82
C ALA A 325 17.46 -12.53 20.40
N CYS A 326 18.43 -11.77 19.89
CA CYS A 326 18.39 -11.13 18.58
C CYS A 326 19.19 -11.87 17.49
N LEU A 327 19.92 -12.94 17.84
CA LEU A 327 20.73 -13.68 16.88
C LEU A 327 19.87 -14.26 15.75
N GLY A 328 20.40 -14.22 14.52
CA GLY A 328 19.69 -14.66 13.31
C GLY A 328 18.63 -13.66 12.81
N ARG A 329 18.51 -12.48 13.42
CA ARG A 329 17.66 -11.37 12.94
C ARG A 329 18.49 -10.28 12.27
N ASN A 330 17.81 -9.38 11.57
CA ASN A 330 18.42 -8.16 11.04
C ASN A 330 18.80 -7.24 12.19
N LEU A 331 20.05 -7.33 12.63
CA LEU A 331 20.59 -6.60 13.76
C LEU A 331 21.59 -5.52 13.30
N LEU A 332 21.52 -4.35 13.94
CA LEU A 332 22.51 -3.29 13.85
C LEU A 332 22.88 -2.85 15.28
N LEU A 333 24.16 -2.97 15.62
CA LEU A 333 24.67 -2.52 16.91
C LEU A 333 24.85 -1.00 16.90
N VAL A 334 24.27 -0.31 17.88
CA VAL A 334 24.42 1.13 18.07
C VAL A 334 25.23 1.35 19.34
N VAL A 335 26.48 1.75 19.17
CA VAL A 335 27.38 2.09 20.28
C VAL A 335 27.20 3.57 20.59
N ASN A 336 26.39 3.85 21.62
CA ASN A 336 26.03 5.20 22.02
C ASN A 336 27.07 5.80 22.99
N LYS A 337 26.95 7.11 23.26
CA LYS A 337 27.87 7.91 24.09
C LYS A 337 29.29 7.97 23.52
N GLY A 338 29.40 8.09 22.19
CA GLY A 338 30.66 8.26 21.47
C GLY A 338 31.48 9.49 21.89
N ASP A 339 30.85 10.46 22.55
CA ASP A 339 31.47 11.65 23.15
C ASP A 339 32.31 11.34 24.41
N LEU A 340 32.17 10.14 24.98
CA LEU A 340 32.91 9.69 26.17
C LEU A 340 34.10 8.80 25.80
N ALA A 341 34.99 8.55 26.76
CA ALA A 341 36.07 7.58 26.60
C ALA A 341 35.50 6.17 26.36
N GLN A 342 35.90 5.53 25.25
CA GLN A 342 35.31 4.28 24.79
C GLN A 342 36.01 3.05 25.38
N THR A 343 35.23 2.05 25.76
CA THR A 343 35.69 0.72 26.15
C THR A 343 35.67 -0.22 24.92
N PRO A 344 36.71 -1.03 24.69
CA PRO A 344 36.71 -2.01 23.61
C PRO A 344 35.56 -3.02 23.76
N LEU A 345 34.79 -3.21 22.70
CA LEU A 345 33.80 -4.29 22.63
C LEU A 345 34.51 -5.62 22.43
N SER A 346 33.97 -6.69 23.00
CA SER A 346 34.55 -8.03 22.93
C SER A 346 33.51 -9.08 22.56
N GLY A 347 33.99 -10.24 22.10
CA GLY A 347 33.14 -11.36 21.70
C GLY A 347 32.20 -11.02 20.53
N GLY A 348 31.02 -11.63 20.53
CA GLY A 348 30.05 -11.50 19.44
C GLY A 348 29.50 -10.09 19.19
N PHE A 349 29.82 -9.10 20.02
CA PHE A 349 29.51 -7.69 19.74
C PHE A 349 30.47 -7.05 18.75
N ALA A 350 31.74 -7.46 18.76
CA ALA A 350 32.76 -6.87 17.89
C ALA A 350 32.55 -7.21 16.40
N ASP A 351 31.92 -8.36 16.14
CA ASP A 351 31.69 -8.90 14.80
C ASP A 351 30.37 -8.38 14.16
N LEU A 352 29.56 -7.64 14.90
CA LEU A 352 28.29 -7.12 14.39
C LEU A 352 28.52 -5.91 13.48
N PRO A 353 27.65 -5.71 12.47
CA PRO A 353 27.49 -4.40 11.85
C PRO A 353 27.20 -3.38 12.95
N GLN A 354 28.04 -2.35 13.06
CA GLN A 354 27.96 -1.39 14.15
C GLN A 354 28.05 0.05 13.66
N VAL A 355 27.32 0.94 14.32
CA VAL A 355 27.44 2.40 14.18
C VAL A 355 27.76 2.98 15.54
N ARG A 356 28.79 3.84 15.60
CA ARG A 356 29.15 4.59 16.80
C ARG A 356 28.56 5.99 16.69
N LEU A 357 27.89 6.44 17.75
CA LEU A 357 27.25 7.76 17.77
C LEU A 357 27.17 8.32 19.19
N SER A 358 26.84 9.60 19.30
CA SER A 358 26.35 10.21 20.52
C SER A 358 24.95 10.75 20.31
N ALA A 359 23.97 10.09 20.92
CA ALA A 359 22.58 10.57 20.88
C ALA A 359 22.39 11.90 21.63
N HIS A 360 23.35 12.32 22.44
CA HIS A 360 23.31 13.60 23.16
C HIS A 360 23.82 14.74 22.28
N THR A 361 24.93 14.55 21.55
CA THR A 361 25.53 15.60 20.70
C THR A 361 25.00 15.58 19.27
N GLY A 362 24.43 14.47 18.81
CA GLY A 362 24.01 14.23 17.44
C GLY A 362 25.09 13.64 16.53
N GLU A 363 26.34 13.56 17.00
CA GLU A 363 27.45 13.02 16.22
C GLU A 363 27.22 11.56 15.84
N GLY A 364 27.41 11.22 14.56
CA GLY A 364 27.23 9.85 14.04
C GLY A 364 25.77 9.45 13.76
N LEU A 365 24.79 10.33 14.03
CA LEU A 365 23.39 10.06 13.66
C LEU A 365 23.24 9.89 12.15
N ASP A 366 23.82 10.76 11.33
CA ASP A 366 23.74 10.66 9.86
C ASP A 366 24.27 9.32 9.35
N VAL A 367 25.37 8.82 9.93
CA VAL A 367 25.91 7.50 9.60
C VAL A 367 24.91 6.39 9.93
N LEU A 368 24.21 6.48 11.06
CA LEU A 368 23.14 5.55 11.39
C LEU A 368 22.02 5.61 10.34
N ARG A 369 21.64 6.81 9.90
CA ARG A 369 20.59 7.01 8.89
C ARG A 369 20.97 6.36 7.57
N ASP A 370 22.15 6.69 7.05
CA ASP A 370 22.66 6.17 5.79
C ASP A 370 22.83 4.65 5.83
N THR A 371 23.26 4.12 6.98
CA THR A 371 23.35 2.66 7.19
C THR A 371 21.99 1.99 7.14
N ILE A 372 20.96 2.58 7.76
CA ILE A 372 19.59 2.05 7.68
C ILE A 372 19.08 2.11 6.23
N VAL A 373 19.22 3.25 5.56
CA VAL A 373 18.71 3.44 4.19
C VAL A 373 19.40 2.51 3.20
N SER A 374 20.74 2.48 3.18
CA SER A 374 21.53 1.66 2.26
C SER A 374 21.31 0.16 2.45
N ARG A 375 21.01 -0.29 3.68
CA ARG A 375 20.73 -1.70 3.97
C ARG A 375 19.44 -2.20 3.33
N PHE A 376 18.43 -1.34 3.16
CA PHE A 376 17.11 -1.73 2.66
C PHE A 376 16.79 -1.26 1.23
N LEU A 377 17.40 -0.18 0.76
CA LEU A 377 17.25 0.29 -0.63
C LEU A 377 18.45 -0.07 -1.53
N GLY A 378 19.51 -0.64 -0.95
CA GLY A 378 20.79 -0.85 -1.61
C GLY A 378 21.51 0.47 -1.91
N ASN A 379 22.68 0.39 -2.56
CA ASN A 379 23.37 1.57 -3.12
C ASN A 379 22.67 2.13 -4.38
N SER A 380 21.52 1.56 -4.74
CA SER A 380 20.65 1.91 -5.85
C SER A 380 19.89 3.24 -5.65
N SER A 381 20.35 4.09 -4.75
CA SER A 381 19.89 5.48 -4.59
C SER A 381 20.18 6.37 -5.82
N GLY A 382 20.75 5.82 -6.90
CA GLY A 382 21.34 6.60 -8.00
C GLY A 382 20.87 6.29 -9.42
N GLU A 383 20.20 5.17 -9.72
CA GLU A 383 19.91 4.81 -11.13
C GLU A 383 18.49 4.26 -11.30
N GLY A 384 17.61 5.09 -11.88
CA GLY A 384 16.33 4.66 -12.46
C GLY A 384 15.06 5.00 -11.68
N ARG A 385 14.66 6.29 -11.67
CA ARG A 385 13.32 6.76 -11.23
C ARG A 385 12.15 6.26 -12.12
N GLU A 386 12.31 5.18 -12.88
CA GLU A 386 11.35 4.75 -13.92
C GLU A 386 11.03 3.25 -13.92
N SER A 387 11.64 2.42 -13.05
CA SER A 387 11.31 0.99 -12.99
C SER A 387 10.07 0.72 -12.14
N ILE A 388 9.13 -0.05 -12.70
CA ILE A 388 7.94 -0.55 -11.99
C ILE A 388 8.40 -1.38 -10.79
N LEU A 389 7.88 -1.07 -9.60
CA LEU A 389 8.17 -1.81 -8.37
C LEU A 389 6.99 -2.70 -7.99
N LEU A 390 7.29 -3.94 -7.63
CA LEU A 390 6.35 -4.83 -6.98
C LEU A 390 6.33 -4.51 -5.48
N SER A 391 5.18 -4.19 -4.91
CA SER A 391 5.09 -3.70 -3.53
C SER A 391 4.07 -4.43 -2.66
N ASP A 392 3.18 -5.23 -3.26
CA ASP A 392 2.15 -5.99 -2.56
C ASP A 392 2.49 -7.47 -2.51
N ARG A 393 2.35 -8.07 -1.32
CA ARG A 393 2.60 -9.50 -1.09
C ARG A 393 1.66 -10.39 -1.90
N ARG A 394 0.39 -9.99 -2.07
CA ARG A 394 -0.60 -10.68 -2.91
C ARG A 394 -0.12 -10.75 -4.35
N HIS A 395 0.37 -9.62 -4.88
CA HIS A 395 0.92 -9.56 -6.24
C HIS A 395 2.14 -10.45 -6.39
N ARG A 396 3.05 -10.43 -5.39
CA ARG A 396 4.23 -11.29 -5.38
C ARG A 396 3.85 -12.77 -5.37
N GLU A 397 2.95 -13.19 -4.50
CA GLU A 397 2.53 -14.59 -4.40
C GLU A 397 1.88 -15.09 -5.71
N ALA A 398 1.03 -14.27 -6.33
CA ALA A 398 0.43 -14.57 -7.63
C ALA A 398 1.48 -14.64 -8.75
N LEU A 399 2.43 -13.70 -8.80
CA LEU A 399 3.50 -13.68 -9.80
C LEU A 399 4.46 -14.87 -9.64
N VAL A 400 4.80 -15.25 -8.39
CA VAL A 400 5.58 -16.46 -8.10
C VAL A 400 4.88 -17.71 -8.64
N ARG A 401 3.58 -17.87 -8.38
CA ARG A 401 2.81 -19.00 -8.91
C ARG A 401 2.79 -19.03 -10.43
N SER A 402 2.62 -17.88 -11.08
CA SER A 402 2.67 -17.79 -12.55
C SER A 402 4.04 -18.19 -13.09
N ARG A 403 5.11 -17.73 -12.45
CA ARG A 403 6.48 -18.05 -12.84
C ARG A 403 6.80 -19.53 -12.63
N GLU A 404 6.36 -20.12 -11.52
CA GLU A 404 6.49 -21.55 -11.25
C GLU A 404 5.74 -22.40 -12.28
N ALA A 405 4.52 -22.01 -12.65
CA ALA A 405 3.75 -22.68 -13.69
C ALA A 405 4.43 -22.63 -15.06
N LEU A 406 5.02 -21.50 -15.47
CA LEU A 406 5.83 -21.41 -16.69
C LEU A 406 7.11 -22.27 -16.63
N GLY A 407 7.69 -22.44 -15.44
CA GLY A 407 8.80 -23.35 -15.21
C GLY A 407 8.41 -24.82 -15.40
N ASN A 408 7.27 -25.22 -14.84
CA ASN A 408 6.71 -26.56 -15.01
C ASN A 408 6.39 -26.84 -16.49
N PHE A 409 5.77 -25.88 -17.18
CA PHE A 409 5.52 -25.92 -18.62
C PHE A 409 6.83 -26.17 -19.40
N SER A 410 7.89 -25.40 -19.11
CA SER A 410 9.17 -25.54 -19.81
C SER A 410 9.78 -26.93 -19.60
N ILE A 411 9.74 -27.47 -18.38
CA ILE A 411 10.19 -28.83 -18.07
C ILE A 411 9.35 -29.88 -18.80
N ALA A 412 8.04 -29.67 -18.90
CA ALA A 412 7.12 -30.58 -19.57
C ALA A 412 7.35 -30.61 -21.09
N VAL A 413 7.63 -29.47 -21.72
CA VAL A 413 8.03 -29.39 -23.13
C VAL A 413 9.33 -30.16 -23.38
N GLU A 414 10.36 -29.96 -22.56
CA GLU A 414 11.64 -30.67 -22.67
C GLU A 414 11.49 -32.20 -22.52
N ARG A 415 10.50 -32.64 -21.74
CA ARG A 415 10.17 -34.06 -21.53
C ARG A 415 9.21 -34.63 -22.58
N GLN A 416 8.82 -33.84 -23.58
CA GLN A 416 7.84 -34.23 -24.60
C GLN A 416 6.53 -34.73 -23.97
N ALA A 417 6.06 -34.03 -22.93
CA ALA A 417 4.79 -34.33 -22.30
C ALA A 417 3.62 -34.10 -23.27
N PRO A 418 2.48 -34.80 -23.10
CA PRO A 418 1.27 -34.55 -23.88
C PRO A 418 0.82 -33.09 -23.81
N VAL A 419 0.32 -32.56 -24.92
CA VAL A 419 -0.14 -31.17 -25.10
C VAL A 419 -1.21 -30.77 -24.09
N GLU A 420 -2.04 -31.71 -23.63
CA GLU A 420 -3.04 -31.45 -22.59
C GLU A 420 -2.38 -31.03 -21.27
N LEU A 421 -1.26 -31.65 -20.89
CA LEU A 421 -0.53 -31.29 -19.67
C LEU A 421 0.13 -29.91 -19.81
N LEU A 422 0.66 -29.60 -21.00
CA LEU A 422 1.23 -28.28 -21.30
C LEU A 422 0.18 -27.17 -21.14
N SER A 423 -1.03 -27.41 -21.63
CA SER A 423 -2.14 -26.44 -21.54
C SER A 423 -2.56 -26.14 -20.09
N VAL A 424 -2.46 -27.12 -19.18
CA VAL A 424 -2.84 -26.96 -17.77
C VAL A 424 -1.91 -25.97 -17.07
N ASP A 425 -0.60 -26.09 -17.28
CA ASP A 425 0.37 -25.17 -16.67
C ASP A 425 0.20 -23.74 -17.18
N LEU A 426 -0.02 -23.55 -18.49
CA LEU A 426 -0.26 -22.23 -19.08
C LEU A 426 -1.56 -21.59 -18.59
N ARG A 427 -2.66 -22.36 -18.47
CA ARG A 427 -3.90 -21.87 -17.88
C ARG A 427 -3.73 -21.50 -16.40
N GLY A 428 -2.93 -22.27 -15.65
CA GLY A 428 -2.59 -21.95 -14.26
C GLY A 428 -1.79 -20.66 -14.12
N ALA A 429 -0.85 -20.41 -15.05
CA ALA A 429 -0.11 -19.14 -15.12
C ALA A 429 -1.06 -17.96 -15.42
N LEU A 430 -1.92 -18.08 -16.43
CA LEU A 430 -2.92 -17.07 -16.79
C LEU A 430 -3.88 -16.76 -15.63
N GLN A 431 -4.37 -17.81 -14.94
CA GLN A 431 -5.22 -17.64 -13.78
C GLN A 431 -4.52 -16.84 -12.68
N SER A 432 -3.25 -17.17 -12.39
CA SER A 432 -2.47 -16.47 -11.36
C SER A 432 -2.21 -15.01 -11.74
N LEU A 433 -1.91 -14.70 -13.00
CA LEU A 433 -1.77 -13.32 -13.47
C LEU A 433 -3.08 -12.54 -13.36
N GLY A 434 -4.21 -13.17 -13.72
CA GLY A 434 -5.54 -12.58 -13.63
C GLY A 434 -5.96 -12.22 -12.19
N GLU A 435 -5.40 -12.86 -11.17
CA GLU A 435 -5.69 -12.51 -9.78
C GLU A 435 -5.12 -11.14 -9.42
N ILE A 436 -4.02 -10.72 -10.06
CA ILE A 436 -3.39 -9.41 -9.83
C ILE A 436 -4.28 -8.29 -10.38
N THR A 437 -4.74 -8.44 -11.63
CA THR A 437 -5.61 -7.47 -12.32
C THR A 437 -7.07 -7.56 -11.88
N GLY A 438 -7.49 -8.65 -11.23
CA GLY A 438 -8.85 -8.83 -10.73
C GLY A 438 -9.76 -9.65 -11.64
N GLU A 439 -9.30 -10.12 -12.80
CA GLU A 439 -10.10 -10.86 -13.78
C GLU A 439 -10.52 -12.24 -13.31
N THR A 440 -9.70 -12.89 -12.47
CA THR A 440 -9.95 -14.23 -11.92
C THR A 440 -10.08 -14.22 -10.39
N THR A 441 -10.23 -13.03 -9.80
CA THR A 441 -10.24 -12.86 -8.34
C THR A 441 -11.59 -13.24 -7.73
N PRO A 442 -11.62 -14.11 -6.70
CA PRO A 442 -12.84 -14.45 -5.97
C PRO A 442 -13.49 -13.23 -5.29
N GLU A 443 -14.83 -13.18 -5.26
CA GLU A 443 -15.61 -12.09 -4.63
C GLU A 443 -15.16 -11.81 -3.18
N ALA A 444 -14.89 -12.85 -2.40
CA ALA A 444 -14.46 -12.70 -1.00
C ALA A 444 -13.13 -11.94 -0.84
N ILE A 445 -12.23 -12.02 -1.83
CA ILE A 445 -10.98 -11.27 -1.81
C ILE A 445 -11.23 -9.79 -2.16
N LEU A 446 -12.12 -9.53 -3.13
CA LEU A 446 -12.54 -8.17 -3.47
C LEU A 446 -13.14 -7.48 -2.23
N ASP A 447 -14.03 -8.18 -1.51
CA ASP A 447 -14.63 -7.66 -0.28
C ASP A 447 -13.57 -7.26 0.76
N VAL A 448 -12.55 -8.10 0.98
CA VAL A 448 -11.47 -7.80 1.93
C VAL A 448 -10.64 -6.59 1.48
N ILE A 449 -10.33 -6.47 0.18
CA ILE A 449 -9.57 -5.34 -0.36
C ILE A 449 -10.36 -4.04 -0.19
N PHE A 450 -11.60 -3.99 -0.67
CA PHE A 450 -12.42 -2.77 -0.63
C PHE A 450 -12.90 -2.41 0.77
N SER A 451 -13.04 -3.37 1.69
CA SER A 451 -13.35 -3.07 3.11
C SER A 451 -12.27 -2.22 3.79
N ARG A 452 -11.04 -2.23 3.27
CA ARG A 452 -9.93 -1.43 3.80
C ARG A 452 -9.99 0.02 3.32
N PHE A 453 -10.83 0.37 2.35
CA PHE A 453 -10.93 1.73 1.84
C PHE A 453 -11.72 2.63 2.80
N CYS A 454 -11.63 3.93 2.60
CA CYS A 454 -12.50 4.88 3.28
C CYS A 454 -13.91 4.87 2.67
N ILE A 455 -14.92 5.26 3.45
CA ILE A 455 -16.25 5.58 2.92
C ILE A 455 -16.12 6.83 2.02
N GLY A 456 -16.78 6.82 0.85
CA GLY A 456 -16.70 7.92 -0.13
C GLY A 456 -15.61 7.78 -1.20
N LYS A 457 -14.82 6.70 -1.09
CA LYS A 457 -13.94 6.21 -2.14
C LYS A 457 -14.31 4.80 -2.52
#